data_AF-A0A314XPF8-F1
#
_entry.id   AF-A0A314XPF8-F1
#
_cell.length_a   1.000
_cell.length_b   1.000
_cell.length_c   1.000
_cell.angle_alpha   90.00
_cell.angle_beta   90.00
_cell.angle_gamma   90.00
#
_symmetry.space_group_name_H-M   'P 1'
#
loop_
_entity.id
_entity.type
_entity.pdbx_description
1 polymer ?
#
loop_
_entity_poly.entity_id
_entity_poly.type
_entity_poly.pdbx_seq_one_letter_code
_entity_poly.pdbx_strand_id
1 'polypeptide(L)'
;MPINYETLKLLNDDERKIVLTIVEDVDEEKSKKLIKILKSAASANRDFVFGYVGIKQWENFADTFGANKKTRLPKVVVWDRMEGYFTVNGSESIDEEDQASQVSQFLEGYKEGRIIKERIGGPSFMSF
;
A
#
# COMPACT_ATOMS: atom_id res chain seq x y z
N MET A 1 -7.90 -5.65 -0.95
CA MET A 1 -7.72 -7.02 -1.45
C MET A 1 -6.28 -7.44 -1.23
N PRO A 2 -6.00 -8.74 -1.01
CA PRO A 2 -4.62 -9.21 -0.94
C PRO A 2 -3.95 -9.06 -2.32
N ILE A 3 -2.68 -8.72 -2.35
CA ILE A 3 -1.88 -8.61 -3.59
C ILE A 3 -1.10 -9.91 -3.78
N ASN A 4 -1.28 -10.52 -4.95
CA ASN A 4 -0.65 -11.73 -5.45
C ASN A 4 -0.63 -11.68 -6.99
N TYR A 5 0.00 -12.65 -7.65
CA TYR A 5 0.09 -12.67 -9.12
C TYR A 5 -1.26 -12.57 -9.84
N GLU A 6 -2.31 -13.19 -9.32
CA GLU A 6 -3.64 -13.18 -9.96
C GLU A 6 -4.31 -11.81 -9.82
N THR A 7 -4.27 -11.23 -8.62
CA THR A 7 -4.87 -9.92 -8.34
C THR A 7 -4.11 -8.78 -9.01
N LEU A 8 -2.79 -8.89 -9.19
CA LEU A 8 -2.02 -7.93 -9.96
C LEU A 8 -2.47 -7.86 -11.42
N LYS A 9 -2.77 -9.00 -12.06
CA LYS A 9 -3.32 -9.01 -13.42
C LYS A 9 -4.64 -8.26 -13.49
N LEU A 10 -5.52 -8.44 -12.49
CA LEU A 10 -6.79 -7.72 -12.42
C LEU A 10 -6.60 -6.21 -12.21
N LEU A 11 -5.53 -5.80 -11.53
CA LEU A 11 -5.22 -4.40 -11.27
C LEU A 11 -4.67 -3.66 -12.50
N ASN A 12 -4.17 -4.38 -13.50
CA ASN A 12 -3.70 -3.79 -14.77
C ASN A 12 -4.85 -3.16 -15.57
N ASP A 13 -6.03 -3.78 -15.52
CA ASP A 13 -7.21 -3.33 -16.27
C ASP A 13 -8.07 -2.33 -15.48
N ASP A 14 -7.79 -2.11 -14.20
CA ASP A 14 -8.46 -1.07 -13.41
C ASP A 14 -7.93 0.31 -13.84
N GLU A 15 -8.71 1.38 -13.79
CA GLU A 15 -8.18 2.74 -14.07
C GLU A 15 -7.74 3.46 -12.79
N ARG A 16 -8.15 2.96 -11.62
CA ARG A 16 -7.94 3.62 -10.33
C ARG A 16 -6.54 3.44 -9.80
N LYS A 17 -6.10 4.39 -8.97
CA LYS A 17 -4.82 4.28 -8.28
C LYS A 17 -4.92 3.29 -7.12
N ILE A 18 -3.81 2.62 -6.81
CA ILE A 18 -3.76 1.58 -5.79
C ILE A 18 -3.17 2.17 -4.51
N VAL A 19 -3.92 2.15 -3.42
CA VAL A 19 -3.40 2.37 -2.08
C VAL A 19 -2.86 1.03 -1.60
N LEU A 20 -1.55 0.85 -1.70
CA LEU A 20 -0.86 -0.38 -1.31
C LEU A 20 -0.38 -0.26 0.14
N THR A 21 -0.81 -1.19 0.98
CA THR A 21 -0.31 -1.34 2.36
C THR A 21 0.58 -2.56 2.48
N ILE A 22 1.81 -2.36 2.94
CA ILE A 22 2.79 -3.42 3.15
C ILE A 22 2.92 -3.65 4.65
N VAL A 23 2.72 -4.89 5.07
CA VAL A 23 2.81 -5.33 6.47
C VAL A 23 3.93 -6.38 6.61
N GLU A 24 4.29 -6.73 7.84
CA GLU A 24 5.26 -7.81 8.07
C GLU A 24 4.68 -9.16 7.65
N ASP A 25 3.47 -9.46 8.15
CA ASP A 25 2.76 -10.70 7.91
C ASP A 25 1.24 -10.43 7.93
N VAL A 26 0.53 -10.84 6.88
CA VAL A 26 -0.93 -10.61 6.77
C VAL A 26 -1.74 -11.42 7.78
N ASP A 27 -1.15 -12.48 8.35
CA ASP A 27 -1.83 -13.37 9.29
C ASP A 27 -1.74 -12.91 10.75
N GLU A 28 -0.91 -11.92 11.06
CA GLU A 28 -0.82 -11.33 12.38
C GLU A 28 -2.09 -10.58 12.80
N GLU A 29 -2.40 -10.59 14.10
CA GLU A 29 -3.62 -9.96 14.62
C GLU A 29 -3.65 -8.45 14.34
N LYS A 30 -2.52 -7.75 14.53
CA LYS A 30 -2.36 -6.32 14.22
C LYS A 30 -2.64 -6.03 12.73
N SER A 31 -2.11 -6.86 11.84
CA SER A 31 -2.34 -6.75 10.39
C SER A 31 -3.80 -6.98 10.04
N LYS A 32 -4.46 -7.97 10.66
CA LYS A 32 -5.89 -8.24 10.45
C LYS A 32 -6.78 -7.08 10.89
N LYS A 33 -6.44 -6.37 11.97
CA LYS A 33 -7.13 -5.15 12.41
C LYS A 33 -7.00 -4.04 11.36
N LEU A 34 -5.78 -3.75 10.91
CA LEU A 34 -5.54 -2.76 9.86
C LEU A 34 -6.26 -3.12 8.54
N ILE A 35 -6.22 -4.38 8.12
CA ILE A 35 -6.91 -4.85 6.90
C ILE A 35 -8.42 -4.59 6.96
N LYS A 36 -9.07 -4.73 8.14
CA LYS A 36 -10.49 -4.38 8.29
C LYS A 36 -10.74 -2.88 8.10
N ILE A 37 -9.84 -2.04 8.59
CA ILE A 37 -9.89 -0.59 8.40
C ILE A 37 -9.73 -0.25 6.91
N LEU A 38 -8.74 -0.83 6.23
CA LEU A 38 -8.52 -0.63 4.79
C LEU A 38 -9.73 -1.04 3.95
N LYS A 39 -10.41 -2.16 4.29
CA LYS A 39 -11.65 -2.58 3.63
C LYS A 39 -12.79 -1.56 3.80
N SER A 40 -12.89 -0.98 4.99
CA SER A 40 -13.89 0.05 5.28
C SER A 40 -13.58 1.34 4.50
N ALA A 41 -12.31 1.76 4.48
CA ALA A 41 -11.84 2.90 3.70
C ALA A 41 -12.07 2.72 2.20
N ALA A 42 -11.83 1.52 1.66
CA ALA A 42 -12.09 1.17 0.27
C ALA A 42 -13.55 1.32 -0.13
N SER A 43 -14.46 1.00 0.79
CA SER A 43 -15.91 1.13 0.56
C SER A 43 -16.33 2.60 0.46
N ALA A 44 -15.64 3.49 1.18
CA ALA A 44 -15.88 4.94 1.19
C ALA A 44 -15.12 5.71 0.09
N ASN A 45 -14.01 5.18 -0.41
CA ASN A 45 -13.13 5.84 -1.39
C ASN A 45 -13.07 5.02 -2.69
N ARG A 46 -14.14 5.13 -3.50
CA ARG A 46 -14.30 4.32 -4.72
C ARG A 46 -13.29 4.65 -5.83
N ASP A 47 -12.64 5.81 -5.75
CA ASP A 47 -11.61 6.29 -6.68
C ASP A 47 -10.27 5.56 -6.53
N PHE A 48 -10.12 4.76 -5.46
CA PHE A 48 -8.90 4.01 -5.16
C PHE A 48 -9.20 2.52 -5.01
N VAL A 49 -8.20 1.71 -5.36
CA VAL A 49 -8.17 0.29 -5.00
C VAL A 49 -7.27 0.12 -3.79
N PHE A 50 -7.75 -0.53 -2.74
CA PHE A 50 -6.94 -0.79 -1.55
C PHE A 50 -6.34 -2.19 -1.65
N GLY A 51 -5.03 -2.25 -1.83
CA GLY A 51 -4.22 -3.46 -1.87
C GLY A 51 -3.47 -3.67 -0.55
N TYR A 52 -3.25 -4.91 -0.16
CA TYR A 52 -2.33 -5.24 0.94
C TYR A 52 -1.47 -6.45 0.64
N VAL A 53 -0.23 -6.45 1.13
CA VAL A 53 0.73 -7.55 0.99
C VAL A 53 1.57 -7.65 2.25
N GLY A 54 2.01 -8.85 2.62
CA GLY A 54 2.96 -9.04 3.71
C GLY A 54 4.33 -9.44 3.19
N ILE A 55 5.39 -8.97 3.86
CA ILE A 55 6.78 -9.32 3.51
C ILE A 55 6.98 -10.83 3.55
N LYS A 56 6.44 -11.52 4.56
CA LYS A 56 6.55 -12.99 4.64
C LYS A 56 5.88 -13.72 3.49
N GLN A 57 4.81 -13.13 2.93
CA GLN A 57 4.06 -13.72 1.81
C GLN A 57 4.74 -13.43 0.47
N TRP A 58 5.34 -12.25 0.30
CA TRP A 58 5.96 -11.87 -0.97
C TRP A 58 7.07 -10.80 -0.83
N GLU A 59 8.20 -11.21 -0.24
CA GLU A 59 9.35 -10.33 0.06
C GLU A 59 9.84 -9.56 -1.17
N ASN A 60 10.06 -10.26 -2.29
CA ASN A 60 10.55 -9.62 -3.53
C ASN A 60 9.64 -8.50 -4.02
N PHE A 61 8.32 -8.63 -3.87
CA PHE A 61 7.37 -7.59 -4.26
C PHE A 61 7.44 -6.42 -3.28
N ALA A 62 7.45 -6.68 -1.97
CA ALA A 62 7.55 -5.63 -0.95
C ALA A 62 8.85 -4.81 -1.07
N ASP A 63 9.97 -5.47 -1.38
CA ASP A 63 11.27 -4.82 -1.58
C ASP A 63 11.24 -3.82 -2.75
N THR A 64 10.40 -4.01 -3.77
CA THR A 64 10.26 -3.04 -4.87
C THR A 64 9.74 -1.68 -4.42
N PHE A 65 9.02 -1.64 -3.30
CA PHE A 65 8.50 -0.43 -2.67
C PHE A 65 9.38 0.02 -1.48
N GLY A 66 10.62 -0.47 -1.39
CA GLY A 66 11.53 -0.18 -0.30
C GLY A 66 11.04 -0.68 1.08
N ALA A 67 10.12 -1.65 1.11
CA ALA A 67 9.63 -2.24 2.33
C ALA A 67 10.39 -3.54 2.62
N ASN A 68 11.53 -3.40 3.28
CA ASN A 68 12.38 -4.50 3.73
C ASN A 68 12.30 -4.68 5.25
N LYS A 69 13.00 -5.67 5.80
CA LYS A 69 13.02 -5.99 7.24
C LYS A 69 13.51 -4.85 8.16
N LYS A 70 14.15 -3.81 7.62
CA LYS A 70 14.62 -2.63 8.37
C LYS A 70 13.63 -1.46 8.29
N THR A 71 12.64 -1.53 7.42
CA THR A 71 11.62 -0.50 7.25
C THR A 71 10.61 -0.57 8.39
N ARG A 72 10.15 0.58 8.89
CA ARG A 72 9.04 0.63 9.85
C ARG A 72 7.74 0.25 9.12
N LEU A 73 7.12 -0.82 9.58
CA LEU A 73 5.85 -1.33 9.05
C LEU A 73 4.73 -1.07 10.05
N PRO A 74 3.47 -1.00 9.60
CA PRO A 74 3.00 -1.06 8.21
C PRO A 74 3.36 0.20 7.38
N LYS A 75 3.77 0.02 6.12
CA LYS A 75 4.07 1.09 5.15
C LYS A 75 2.90 1.27 4.18
N VAL A 76 2.48 2.51 3.92
CA VAL A 76 1.41 2.79 2.94
C VAL A 76 1.92 3.68 1.82
N VAL A 77 1.59 3.30 0.59
CA VAL A 77 1.96 4.04 -0.62
C VAL A 77 0.78 4.13 -1.58
N VAL A 78 0.74 5.17 -2.41
CA VAL A 78 -0.14 5.23 -3.57
C VAL A 78 0.66 4.85 -4.81
N TRP A 79 0.20 3.85 -5.53
CA TRP A 79 0.87 3.29 -6.68
C TRP A 79 -0.02 3.39 -7.91
N ASP A 80 0.55 3.87 -9.01
CA ASP A 80 -0.17 4.09 -10.28
C ASP A 80 0.05 2.97 -11.32
N ARG A 81 0.78 1.91 -10.95
CA ARG A 81 1.18 0.76 -11.81
C ARG A 81 2.25 1.07 -12.84
N MET A 82 2.83 2.26 -12.80
CA MET A 82 3.99 2.62 -13.62
C MET A 82 5.28 2.38 -12.84
N GLU A 83 6.34 3.11 -13.19
CA GLU A 83 7.68 2.97 -12.63
C GLU A 83 7.88 3.64 -11.25
N GLY A 84 6.81 4.07 -10.59
CA GLY A 84 6.94 4.78 -9.32
C GLY A 84 5.72 4.70 -8.44
N TYR A 85 5.91 5.12 -7.19
CA TYR A 85 4.86 5.23 -6.19
C TYR A 85 4.99 6.56 -5.46
N PHE A 86 3.94 6.93 -4.74
CA PHE A 86 3.85 8.14 -3.96
C PHE A 86 3.74 7.80 -2.48
N THR A 87 4.56 8.44 -1.67
CA THR A 87 4.40 8.52 -0.22
C THR A 87 3.83 9.89 0.15
N VAL A 88 3.26 10.01 1.35
CA VAL A 88 2.76 11.28 1.89
C VAL A 88 3.71 11.71 3.01
N ASN A 89 4.16 12.96 2.93
CA ASN A 89 5.18 13.48 3.85
C ASN A 89 4.67 13.40 5.32
N GLY A 90 5.42 12.72 6.19
CA GLY A 90 5.05 12.51 7.59
C GLY A 90 4.01 11.41 7.86
N SER A 91 3.63 10.61 6.86
CA SER A 91 2.67 9.50 6.99
C SER A 91 3.21 8.19 6.38
N GLU A 92 4.52 8.01 6.43
CA GLU A 92 5.23 6.89 5.79
C GLU A 92 4.95 5.53 6.45
N SER A 93 4.58 5.54 7.73
CA SER A 93 4.19 4.35 8.49
C SER A 93 2.93 4.61 9.31
N ILE A 94 2.06 3.59 9.44
CA ILE A 94 0.86 3.68 10.28
C ILE A 94 1.14 3.06 11.65
N ASP A 95 0.99 3.85 12.71
CA ASP A 95 1.09 3.36 14.09
C ASP A 95 -0.14 2.54 14.52
N GLU A 96 -0.01 1.70 15.56
CA GLU A 96 -1.12 0.83 16.02
C GLU A 96 -2.29 1.62 16.62
N GLU A 97 -2.03 2.81 17.15
CA GLU A 97 -3.05 3.71 17.69
C GLU A 97 -3.70 4.54 16.57
N ASP A 98 -5.03 4.67 16.58
CA ASP A 98 -5.78 5.52 15.63
C ASP A 98 -5.51 5.25 14.13
N GLN A 99 -5.28 3.99 13.77
CA GLN A 99 -5.03 3.54 12.39
C GLN A 99 -6.03 4.09 11.36
N ALA A 100 -7.31 4.17 11.71
CA ALA A 100 -8.35 4.69 10.82
C ALA A 100 -8.16 6.19 10.50
N SER A 101 -7.80 6.98 11.51
CA SER A 101 -7.49 8.40 11.36
C SER A 101 -6.25 8.60 10.51
N GLN A 102 -5.20 7.80 10.74
CA GLN A 102 -3.95 7.86 9.96
C GLN A 102 -4.16 7.48 8.49
N VAL A 103 -4.95 6.43 8.19
CA VAL A 103 -5.32 6.09 6.80
C VAL A 103 -6.06 7.25 6.13
N SER A 104 -6.97 7.89 6.86
CA SER A 104 -7.75 9.02 6.33
C SER A 104 -6.84 10.22 6.01
N GLN A 105 -5.97 10.58 6.96
CA GLN A 105 -4.99 11.67 6.80
C GLN A 105 -4.02 11.42 5.64
N PHE A 106 -3.58 10.17 5.45
CA PHE A 106 -2.75 9.80 4.32
C PHE A 106 -3.47 10.08 2.99
N LEU A 107 -4.73 9.64 2.86
CA LEU A 107 -5.51 9.87 1.64
C LEU A 107 -5.80 11.35 1.38
N GLU A 108 -6.08 12.12 2.44
CA GLU A 108 -6.25 13.57 2.36
C GLU A 108 -4.96 14.26 1.92
N GLY A 109 -3.83 13.92 2.55
CA GLY A 109 -2.52 14.45 2.16
C GLY A 109 -2.15 14.12 0.72
N TYR A 110 -2.50 12.92 0.24
CA TYR A 110 -2.35 12.57 -1.17
C TYR A 110 -3.21 13.46 -2.09
N LYS A 111 -4.50 13.66 -1.75
CA LYS A 111 -5.43 14.50 -2.53
C LYS A 111 -5.02 15.98 -2.53
N GLU A 112 -4.41 16.46 -1.46
CA GLU A 112 -3.87 17.82 -1.33
C GLU A 112 -2.51 18.00 -2.02
N GLY A 113 -1.90 16.94 -2.55
CA GLY A 113 -0.63 17.00 -3.24
C GLY A 113 0.60 17.05 -2.32
N ARG A 114 0.46 16.68 -1.03
CA ARG A 114 1.58 16.56 -0.07
C ARG A 114 2.37 15.26 -0.28
N ILE A 115 2.74 15.00 -1.54
CA ILE A 115 3.28 13.73 -2.01
C ILE A 115 4.78 13.80 -2.32
N ILE A 116 5.47 12.70 -2.09
CA ILE A 116 6.86 12.48 -2.52
C ILE A 116 6.82 11.33 -3.53
N LYS A 117 7.39 11.55 -4.72
CA LYS A 117 7.46 10.53 -5.77
C LYS A 117 8.75 9.71 -5.61
N GLU A 118 8.61 8.41 -5.48
CA GLU A 118 9.69 7.44 -5.46
C GLU A 118 9.60 6.51 -6.69
N ARG A 119 10.74 5.92 -7.06
CA ARG A 119 10.79 4.90 -8.12
C ARG A 119 10.73 3.52 -7.50
N ILE A 120 10.04 2.60 -8.16
CA ILE A 120 10.12 1.20 -7.77
C ILE A 120 11.56 0.68 -7.97
N GLY A 121 12.05 -0.08 -7.00
CA GLY A 121 13.32 -0.80 -7.09
C GLY A 121 13.11 -2.19 -7.69
N GLY A 122 14.09 -2.70 -8.44
CA GLY A 122 14.04 -4.07 -8.98
C GLY A 122 13.41 -4.17 -10.38
N PRO A 123 12.97 -5.38 -10.79
CA PRO A 123 12.35 -5.58 -12.11
C PRO A 123 11.13 -4.70 -12.27
N SER A 124 10.86 -4.25 -13.50
CA SER A 124 9.61 -3.52 -13.79
C SER A 124 8.42 -4.35 -13.34
N PHE A 125 7.39 -3.70 -12.79
CA PHE A 125 6.15 -4.37 -12.40
C PHE A 125 5.58 -5.27 -13.49
N MET A 126 5.72 -4.89 -14.78
CA MET A 126 5.30 -5.71 -15.92
C MET A 126 6.04 -7.07 -16.04
N SER A 127 7.09 -7.28 -15.25
CA SER A 127 7.90 -8.50 -15.24
C SER A 127 7.50 -9.49 -14.12
N PHE A 128 6.56 -9.14 -13.24
CA PHE A 128 5.98 -10.02 -12.21
C PHE A 128 4.68 -10.65 -12.72
#